data_AF-A0A3P7LQ70-F1
#
_entry.id   AF-A0A3P7LQ70-F1
#
_cell.length_a   1.000
_cell.length_b   1.000
_cell.length_c   1.000
_cell.angle_alpha   90.00
_cell.angle_beta   90.00
_cell.angle_gamma   90.00
#
_symmetry.space_group_name_H-M   'P 1'
#
loop_
_entity.id
_entity.type
_entity.pdbx_description
1 polymer ?
#
loop_
_entity_poly.entity_id
_entity_poly.type
_entity_poly.pdbx_seq_one_letter_code
_entity_poly.pdbx_strand_id
1 'polypeptide(L)'
;MDQYGSDELLLPSLQVSNEIDMPGRFDYNCSRKGDAGNISRISLWVKNVDDTCLSRRVRHSICILGVEHLSLLAETPHIMANKVEFGFI
;
A
#
# COMPACT_ATOMS: atom_id res chain seq x y z
N MET A 1 -3.79 10.51 -24.94
CA MET A 1 -2.62 10.11 -24.15
C MET A 1 -3.14 9.20 -23.06
N ASP A 2 -2.96 7.89 -23.22
CA ASP A 2 -3.42 6.94 -22.20
C ASP A 2 -2.43 6.98 -21.04
N GLN A 3 -2.91 7.44 -19.88
CA GLN A 3 -2.10 7.66 -18.69
C GLN A 3 -1.92 6.34 -17.93
N TYR A 4 -0.73 5.76 -17.99
CA TYR A 4 -0.36 4.54 -17.26
C TYR A 4 -0.17 4.83 -15.77
N GLY A 5 -0.78 4.03 -14.89
CA GLY A 5 -0.62 4.16 -13.43
C GLY A 5 -1.12 5.49 -12.84
N SER A 6 -2.13 6.10 -13.48
CA SER A 6 -2.70 7.38 -13.02
C SER A 6 -3.20 7.32 -11.58
N ASP A 7 -3.71 6.17 -11.15
CA ASP A 7 -4.18 5.91 -9.79
C ASP A 7 -3.07 5.99 -8.73
N GLU A 8 -1.83 5.66 -9.07
CA GLU A 8 -0.68 5.76 -8.17
C GLU A 8 -0.09 7.17 -8.10
N LEU A 9 -0.43 8.05 -9.04
CA LEU A 9 0.09 9.41 -9.11
C LEU A 9 -0.94 10.47 -8.69
N LEU A 10 -2.21 10.29 -9.07
CA LEU A 10 -3.23 11.33 -8.95
C LEU A 10 -3.48 11.71 -7.49
N LEU A 11 -3.84 10.75 -6.63
CA LEU A 11 -4.19 11.05 -5.23
C LEU A 11 -3.00 11.62 -4.43
N PRO A 12 -1.78 11.07 -4.51
CA PRO A 12 -0.61 11.68 -3.88
C PRO A 12 -0.32 13.09 -4.42
N SER A 13 -0.48 13.32 -5.72
CA SER A 13 -0.26 14.64 -6.31
C SER A 13 -1.25 15.68 -5.78
N LEU A 14 -2.53 15.31 -5.65
CA LEU A 14 -3.57 16.16 -5.05
C LEU A 14 -3.28 16.46 -3.57
N GLN A 15 -2.70 15.51 -2.84
CA GLN A 15 -2.39 15.64 -1.41
C GLN A 15 -1.16 16.50 -1.09
N VAL A 16 -0.31 16.81 -2.07
CA VAL A 16 0.97 17.51 -1.83
C VAL A 16 1.07 18.82 -2.61
N SER A 17 0.28 19.02 -3.66
CA SER A 17 0.25 20.28 -4.43
C SER A 17 -0.34 21.43 -3.62
N ASN A 18 0.41 22.54 -3.55
CA ASN A 18 -0.05 23.78 -2.95
C ASN A 18 -1.02 24.54 -3.88
N GLU A 19 -0.90 24.33 -5.19
CA GLU A 19 -1.66 25.02 -6.23
C GLU A 19 -3.12 24.53 -6.28
N ILE A 20 -3.33 23.23 -6.06
CA ILE A 20 -4.66 22.60 -6.06
C ILE A 20 -5.39 22.87 -4.74
N ASP A 21 -4.63 23.08 -3.66
CA ASP A 21 -5.10 23.42 -2.32
C ASP A 21 -6.23 22.52 -1.79
N MET A 22 -6.09 21.20 -2.00
CA MET A 22 -7.06 20.22 -1.53
C MET A 22 -7.21 20.25 0.00
N PRO A 23 -8.43 20.24 0.56
CA PRO A 23 -8.63 20.21 2.01
C PRO A 23 -8.05 18.92 2.61
N GLY A 24 -7.38 19.03 3.76
CA GLY A 24 -6.74 17.91 4.45
C GLY A 24 -5.42 17.42 3.81
N ARG A 25 -4.87 18.18 2.86
CA ARG A 25 -3.56 17.92 2.25
C ARG A 25 -2.40 18.13 3.22
N PHE A 26 -1.23 17.65 2.83
CA PHE A 26 0.03 17.98 3.49
C PHE A 26 0.65 19.23 2.83
N ASP A 27 1.44 19.98 3.61
CA ASP A 27 2.29 21.02 3.02
C ASP A 27 3.44 20.36 2.24
N TYR A 28 3.72 20.87 1.04
CA TYR A 28 4.81 20.38 0.20
C TYR A 28 6.15 20.32 0.96
N ASN A 29 6.43 21.30 1.82
CA ASN A 29 7.66 21.36 2.59
C ASN A 29 7.72 20.28 3.69
N CYS A 30 6.56 19.85 4.21
CA CYS A 30 6.46 18.74 5.15
C CYS A 30 6.71 17.40 4.45
N SER A 31 6.16 17.19 3.25
CA SER A 31 6.37 15.95 2.47
C SER A 31 7.84 15.71 2.11
N ARG A 32 8.66 16.76 1.98
CA ARG A 32 10.10 16.62 1.70
C ARG A 32 10.93 16.12 2.88
N LYS A 33 10.41 16.19 4.11
CA LYS A 33 11.15 15.82 5.33
C LYS A 33 11.06 14.34 5.69
N GLY A 34 10.20 13.59 5.00
CA GLY A 34 10.03 12.16 5.21
C GLY A 34 8.65 11.69 4.79
N ASP A 35 8.42 10.40 4.95
CA ASP A 35 7.11 9.78 4.75
C ASP A 35 6.20 10.10 5.95
N ALA A 36 5.01 10.62 5.69
CA ALA A 36 3.98 10.81 6.71
C ALA A 36 3.40 9.47 7.19
N GLY A 37 3.74 8.38 6.51
CA GLY A 37 3.14 7.07 6.66
C GLY A 37 1.74 7.03 6.04
N ASN A 38 1.28 5.85 5.70
CA ASN A 38 -0.10 5.62 5.31
C ASN A 38 -0.79 4.67 6.30
N ILE A 39 -2.08 4.89 6.54
CA ILE A 39 -2.91 3.96 7.31
C ILE A 39 -3.92 3.25 6.42
N SER A 40 -4.05 3.64 5.15
CA SER A 40 -5.14 3.20 4.28
C SER A 40 -5.05 1.72 3.92
N ARG A 41 -3.87 1.24 3.51
CA ARG A 41 -3.71 -0.13 3.02
C ARG A 41 -2.30 -0.65 3.24
N ILE A 42 -2.19 -1.83 3.85
CA ILE A 42 -0.95 -2.62 3.86
C ILE A 42 -0.92 -3.58 2.66
N SER A 43 0.21 -3.62 1.96
CA SER A 43 0.50 -4.59 0.90
C SER A 43 1.91 -5.11 1.05
N LEU A 44 2.06 -6.44 1.13
CA LEU A 44 3.37 -7.07 1.25
C LEU A 44 3.93 -7.35 -0.15
N TRP A 45 4.90 -6.54 -0.54
CA TRP A 45 5.64 -6.69 -1.78
C TRP A 45 6.75 -7.72 -1.61
N VAL A 46 6.87 -8.60 -2.58
CA VAL A 46 7.90 -9.64 -2.58
C VAL A 46 8.81 -9.48 -3.78
N LYS A 47 10.12 -9.55 -3.52
CA LYS A 47 11.13 -9.66 -4.58
C LYS A 47 11.49 -11.12 -4.86
N ASN A 48 11.54 -11.93 -3.81
CA ASN A 48 11.73 -13.39 -3.86
C ASN A 48 10.61 -14.07 -3.07
N VAL A 49 9.99 -15.10 -3.65
CA VAL A 49 8.78 -15.76 -3.11
C VAL A 49 9.05 -16.43 -1.76
N ASP A 50 10.21 -17.05 -1.59
CA ASP A 50 10.50 -17.94 -0.45
C ASP A 50 10.86 -17.19 0.84
N ASP A 51 11.40 -15.98 0.76
CA ASP A 51 11.94 -15.26 1.92
C ASP A 51 10.94 -14.30 2.60
N THR A 52 9.84 -13.95 1.92
CA THR A 52 9.04 -12.77 2.33
C THR A 52 7.54 -13.00 2.46
N CYS A 53 7.00 -14.10 1.93
CA CYS A 53 5.57 -14.40 1.99
C CYS A 53 5.34 -15.75 2.66
N LEU A 54 4.85 -15.73 3.91
CA LEU A 54 4.69 -16.95 4.72
C LEU A 54 3.69 -17.94 4.11
N SER A 55 2.72 -17.45 3.32
CA SER A 55 1.76 -18.29 2.60
C SER A 55 2.39 -19.00 1.40
N ARG A 56 3.58 -18.54 0.96
CA ARG A 56 4.24 -18.91 -0.31
C ARG A 56 3.39 -18.64 -1.55
N ARG A 57 2.32 -17.84 -1.43
CA ARG A 57 1.42 -17.51 -2.53
C ARG A 57 1.65 -16.07 -2.94
N VAL A 58 2.06 -15.89 -4.20
CA VAL A 58 2.40 -14.58 -4.73
C VAL A 58 1.68 -14.37 -6.05
N ARG A 59 1.10 -13.19 -6.24
CA ARG A 59 0.47 -12.79 -7.49
C ARG A 59 0.89 -11.37 -7.86
N HIS A 60 1.52 -11.22 -9.03
CA HIS A 60 2.05 -9.94 -9.51
C HIS A 60 2.94 -9.24 -8.46
N SER A 61 3.87 -10.00 -7.86
CA SER A 61 4.81 -9.51 -6.83
C SER A 61 4.17 -9.02 -5.53
N ILE A 62 2.89 -9.34 -5.29
CA ILE A 62 2.19 -9.12 -4.02
C ILE A 62 1.92 -10.46 -3.35
N CYS A 63 2.24 -10.56 -2.06
CA CYS A 63 1.91 -11.72 -1.24
C CYS A 63 0.40 -11.82 -1.02
N ILE A 64 -0.13 -13.04 -1.18
CA ILE A 64 -1.51 -13.37 -0.81
C ILE A 64 -1.49 -13.78 0.66
N LEU A 65 -2.12 -12.96 1.49
CA LEU A 65 -2.13 -13.11 2.94
C LEU A 65 -3.02 -14.30 3.36
N GLY A 66 -2.46 -15.22 4.13
CA GLY A 66 -3.18 -16.27 4.85
C GLY A 66 -3.24 -16.03 6.36
N VAL A 67 -3.70 -17.04 7.10
CA VAL A 67 -3.89 -16.99 8.57
C VAL A 67 -2.58 -16.74 9.33
N GLU A 68 -1.46 -17.17 8.76
CA GLU A 68 -0.11 -16.97 9.29
C GLU A 68 0.31 -15.50 9.35
N HIS A 69 -0.38 -14.60 8.63
CA HIS A 69 -0.13 -13.16 8.67
C HIS A 69 -1.01 -12.41 9.68
N LEU A 70 -1.92 -13.08 10.41
CA LEU A 70 -2.85 -12.40 11.33
C LEU A 70 -2.14 -11.66 12.46
N SER A 71 -1.04 -12.20 13.00
CA SER A 71 -0.25 -11.50 14.04
C SER A 71 0.34 -10.19 13.52
N LEU A 72 0.92 -10.22 12.31
CA LEU A 72 1.45 -9.03 11.65
C LEU A 72 0.34 -8.00 11.43
N LEU A 73 -0.82 -8.43 10.93
CA LEU A 73 -1.94 -7.53 10.66
C LEU A 73 -2.48 -6.87 11.92
N ALA A 74 -2.53 -7.60 13.04
CA ALA A 74 -2.99 -7.09 14.33
C ALA A 74 -2.07 -6.01 14.92
N GLU A 75 -0.78 -6.04 14.58
CA GLU A 75 0.22 -5.08 15.07
C GLU A 75 0.36 -3.84 14.18
N THR A 76 -0.16 -3.89 12.95
CA THR A 76 -0.03 -2.78 12.00
C THR A 76 -1.15 -1.74 12.16
N PRO A 77 -0.87 -0.45 11.95
CA PRO A 77 -1.88 0.60 12.07
C PRO A 77 -2.82 0.71 10.86
N HIS A 78 -2.72 -0.21 9.88
CA HIS A 78 -3.45 -0.10 8.62
C HIS A 78 -4.90 -0.58 8.76
N ILE A 79 -5.83 0.17 8.19
CA ILE A 79 -7.27 -0.13 8.26
C ILE A 79 -7.70 -1.23 7.28
N MET A 80 -6.93 -1.46 6.22
CA MET A 80 -7.18 -2.50 5.21
C MET A 80 -5.90 -3.24 4.85
N ALA A 81 -6.04 -4.50 4.45
CA ALA A 81 -4.96 -5.34 3.98
C ALA A 81 -5.23 -5.83 2.54
N ASN A 82 -4.16 -5.93 1.75
CA ASN A 82 -4.19 -6.49 0.41
C ASN A 82 -2.91 -7.34 0.17
N LYS A 83 -2.98 -8.54 -0.42
CA LYS A 83 -4.13 -9.18 -1.06
C LYS A 83 -4.61 -10.39 -0.26
N VAL A 84 -5.91 -10.61 -0.20
CA VAL A 84 -6.52 -11.84 0.30
C VAL A 84 -7.26 -12.54 -0.82
N GLU A 85 -7.30 -13.86 -0.82
CA GLU A 85 -8.03 -14.64 -1.82
C GLU A 85 -8.72 -15.81 -1.11
N PHE A 86 -10.04 -15.93 -1.31
CA PHE A 86 -10.83 -17.01 -0.78
C PHE A 86 -11.02 -18.06 -1.87
N GLY A 87 -10.40 -19.22 -1.71
CA GLY A 87 -10.44 -20.29 -2.71
C GLY A 87 -9.28 -21.25 -2.57
N PHE A 88 -9.56 -22.39 -1.94
CA PHE A 88 -8.84 -23.65 -2.09
C PHE A 88 -9.82 -24.79 -1.88
N ILE A 89 -10.40 -25.24 -2.98
CA ILE A 89 -10.25 -26.61 -3.45
C ILE A 89 -9.62 -26.50 -4.83
#